data_AF-A0A927QCB5-F1
#
_entry.id   AF-A0A927QCB5-F1
#
_cell.length_a   1.000
_cell.length_b   1.000
_cell.length_c   1.000
_cell.angle_alpha   90.00
_cell.angle_beta   90.00
_cell.angle_gamma   90.00
#
_symmetry.space_group_name_H-M   'P 1'
#
loop_
_entity.id
_entity.type
_entity.pdbx_description
1 polymer ?
#
loop_
_entity_poly.entity_id
_entity_poly.type
_entity_poly.pdbx_seq_one_letter_code
_entity_poly.pdbx_strand_id
1 'polypeptide(L)'
;MLARTRTRNKILLVIAPTLFQCRKTLDAFGVHISRVGEIRSVTKALQLRGWTPGTPFIAADREQWFATAAGRELSLALDALMLDGRVRVASQTELDELSKPELLDVR
;
A
#
# COMPACT_ATOMS: atom_id res chain seq x y z
N MET A 1 24.85 14.07 16.21
CA MET A 1 23.41 14.22 16.53
C MET A 1 22.61 13.63 15.38
N LEU A 2 22.12 12.39 15.52
CA LEU A 2 21.21 11.79 14.54
C LEU A 2 19.81 12.34 14.83
N ALA A 3 19.33 13.23 13.96
CA ALA A 3 17.95 13.63 13.99
C ALA A 3 17.09 12.40 13.71
N ARG A 4 16.36 11.90 14.72
CA ARG A 4 15.16 11.08 14.50
C ARG A 4 14.20 11.99 13.75
N THR A 5 14.27 12.02 12.42
CA THR A 5 13.21 12.58 11.60
C THR A 5 11.95 11.83 11.99
N ARG A 6 11.04 12.50 12.69
CA ARG A 6 9.66 12.03 12.89
C ARG A 6 9.20 11.53 11.53
N THR A 7 9.06 10.22 11.38
CA THR A 7 8.42 9.62 10.22
C THR A 7 7.03 10.23 10.17
N ARG A 8 6.81 11.21 9.28
CA ARG A 8 5.45 11.59 8.87
C ARG A 8 4.77 10.26 8.59
N ASN A 9 3.66 9.96 9.25
CA ASN A 9 2.85 8.76 9.01
C ASN A 9 2.69 8.58 7.49
N LYS A 10 3.51 7.72 6.88
CA LYS A 10 3.50 7.51 5.44
C LYS A 10 2.46 6.44 5.21
N ILE A 11 1.36 6.85 4.60
CA ILE A 11 0.28 5.93 4.24
C ILE A 11 0.85 4.91 3.24
N LEU A 12 0.70 3.62 3.55
CA LEU A 12 0.87 2.50 2.64
C LEU A 12 -0.45 2.18 1.94
N LEU A 13 -0.44 2.16 0.61
CA LEU A 13 -1.57 1.71 -0.18
C LEU A 13 -1.54 0.20 -0.38
N VAL A 14 -2.65 -0.48 -0.12
CA VAL A 14 -2.84 -1.88 -0.46
C VAL A 14 -3.81 -1.92 -1.63
N ILE A 15 -3.27 -2.16 -2.81
CA ILE A 15 -4.04 -2.03 -4.06
C ILE A 15 -4.39 -3.44 -4.53
N ALA A 16 -5.70 -3.72 -4.63
CA ALA A 16 -6.21 -4.96 -5.21
C ALA A 16 -7.69 -4.82 -5.61
N PRO A 17 -8.19 -5.52 -6.64
CA PRO A 17 -9.57 -5.40 -7.13
C PRO A 17 -10.67 -5.62 -6.07
N THR A 18 -10.39 -6.33 -4.99
CA THR A 18 -11.36 -6.61 -3.92
C THR A 18 -10.72 -6.50 -2.53
N LEU A 19 -11.53 -6.22 -1.50
CA LEU A 19 -11.04 -6.19 -0.11
C LEU A 19 -10.45 -7.53 0.35
N PHE A 20 -11.01 -8.64 -0.14
CA PHE A 20 -10.47 -9.97 0.11
C PHE A 20 -9.05 -10.12 -0.44
N GLN A 21 -8.81 -9.64 -1.66
CA GLN A 21 -7.47 -9.62 -2.23
C GLN A 21 -6.56 -8.61 -1.51
N CYS A 22 -7.07 -7.46 -1.06
CA CYS A 22 -6.27 -6.55 -0.21
C CYS A 22 -5.79 -7.27 1.05
N ARG A 23 -6.65 -8.07 1.69
CA ARG A 23 -6.27 -8.87 2.85
C ARG A 23 -5.20 -9.91 2.50
N LYS A 24 -5.38 -10.66 1.41
CA LYS A 24 -4.37 -11.60 0.91
C LYS A 24 -3.03 -10.93 0.61
N THR A 25 -3.05 -9.75 0.00
CA THR A 25 -1.83 -8.96 -0.26
C THR A 25 -1.15 -8.62 1.06
N LEU A 26 -1.87 -8.11 2.06
CA LEU A 26 -1.27 -7.83 3.38
C LEU A 26 -0.64 -9.07 4.00
N ASP A 27 -1.33 -10.20 3.98
CA ASP A 27 -0.82 -11.45 4.51
C ASP A 27 0.43 -11.93 3.74
N ALA A 28 0.44 -11.79 2.40
CA ALA A 28 1.58 -12.16 1.54
C ALA A 28 2.84 -11.31 1.79
N PHE A 29 2.65 -10.05 2.22
CA PHE A 29 3.74 -9.14 2.58
C PHE A 29 4.03 -9.11 4.08
N GLY A 30 3.37 -9.94 4.90
CA GLY A 30 3.59 -10.00 6.34
C GLY A 30 3.14 -8.76 7.12
N VAL A 31 2.30 -7.91 6.53
CA VAL A 31 1.89 -6.63 7.12
C VAL A 31 0.64 -6.79 7.97
N HIS A 32 0.70 -6.33 9.23
CA HIS A 32 -0.42 -6.41 10.15
C HIS A 32 -1.38 -5.21 10.04
N ILE A 33 -2.69 -5.48 9.98
CA ILE A 33 -3.78 -4.47 9.89
C ILE A 33 -3.86 -3.55 11.12
N SER A 34 -3.19 -3.87 12.22
CA SER A 34 -3.24 -3.15 13.50
C SER A 34 -2.97 -1.64 13.36
N ARG A 35 -2.30 -1.22 12.28
CA ARG A 35 -2.01 0.18 11.96
C ARG A 35 -3.02 0.80 10.99
N VAL A 36 -4.29 0.84 11.41
CA VAL A 36 -5.42 1.36 10.62
C VAL A 36 -5.22 2.83 10.17
N GLY A 37 -4.36 3.59 10.85
CA GLY A 37 -3.96 4.95 10.46
C GLY A 37 -2.94 5.02 9.32
N GLU A 38 -2.14 3.98 9.12
CA GLU A 38 -1.01 3.94 8.19
C GLU A 38 -1.31 3.12 6.92
N ILE A 39 -2.41 2.35 6.90
CA ILE A 39 -2.75 1.49 5.77
C ILE A 39 -4.06 1.96 5.12
N ARG A 40 -4.10 1.98 3.78
CA ARG A 40 -5.31 2.31 3.00
C ARG A 40 -5.53 1.26 1.92
N SER A 41 -6.68 0.60 1.95
CA SER A 41 -7.10 -0.32 0.89
C SER A 41 -7.66 0.45 -0.30
N VAL A 42 -7.18 0.14 -1.50
CA VAL A 42 -7.62 0.74 -2.76
C VAL A 42 -8.12 -0.39 -3.66
N THR A 43 -9.41 -0.36 -3.96
CA THR A 43 -10.10 -1.38 -4.77
C THR A 43 -10.63 -0.86 -6.09
N LYS A 44 -10.62 0.46 -6.29
CA LYS A 44 -11.16 1.12 -7.49
C LYS A 44 -10.16 2.13 -8.02
N ALA A 45 -10.08 2.26 -9.34
CA ALA A 45 -9.19 3.22 -10.00
C ALA A 45 -9.40 4.66 -9.52
N LEU A 46 -10.65 5.06 -9.26
CA LEU A 46 -10.98 6.40 -8.73
C LEU A 46 -10.33 6.69 -7.37
N GLN A 47 -10.09 5.67 -6.55
CA GLN A 47 -9.45 5.80 -5.23
C GLN A 47 -7.94 6.01 -5.32
N LEU A 48 -7.34 5.85 -6.51
CA LEU A 48 -5.93 6.17 -6.75
C LEU A 48 -5.69 7.67 -6.98
N ARG A 49 -6.73 8.50 -7.04
CA ARG A 49 -6.60 9.94 -7.22
C ARG A 49 -6.18 10.61 -5.91
N GLY A 50 -5.38 11.67 -6.01
CA GLY A 50 -5.09 12.56 -4.89
C GLY A 50 -3.97 12.10 -3.93
N TRP A 51 -3.26 11.02 -4.25
CA TRP A 51 -2.08 10.62 -3.47
C TRP A 51 -0.90 11.57 -3.70
N THR A 52 -0.16 11.80 -2.62
CA THR A 52 1.08 12.59 -2.66
C THR A 52 2.14 11.89 -3.51
N PRO A 53 2.99 12.61 -4.24
CA PRO A 53 4.09 12.00 -5.00
C PRO A 53 4.96 11.06 -4.15
N GLY A 54 5.34 9.92 -4.71
CA GLY A 54 6.15 8.89 -4.03
C GLY A 54 5.43 8.09 -2.94
N THR A 55 4.09 8.09 -2.89
CA THR A 55 3.32 7.28 -1.94
C THR A 55 3.61 5.78 -2.16
N PRO A 56 4.00 5.03 -1.12
CA PRO A 56 4.30 3.61 -1.25
C PRO A 56 3.02 2.77 -1.41
N PHE A 57 3.10 1.70 -2.20
CA PHE A 57 2.05 0.70 -2.33
C PHE A 57 2.58 -0.73 -2.34
N ILE A 58 1.70 -1.68 -2.00
CA ILE A 58 1.86 -3.10 -2.26
C ILE A 58 0.69 -3.63 -3.10
N ALA A 59 1.00 -4.58 -3.98
CA ALA A 59 0.05 -5.30 -4.82
C ALA A 59 0.61 -6.71 -5.08
N ALA A 60 -0.25 -7.72 -5.04
CA ALA A 60 0.07 -9.10 -5.39
C ALA A 60 -0.82 -9.57 -6.53
N ASP A 61 -0.36 -10.60 -7.25
CA ASP A 61 -1.13 -11.32 -8.27
C ASP A 61 -1.78 -10.40 -9.33
N ARG A 62 -1.05 -9.37 -9.77
CA ARG A 62 -1.56 -8.33 -10.68
C ARG A 62 -1.99 -8.88 -12.04
N GLU A 63 -1.38 -9.97 -12.48
CA GLU A 63 -1.74 -10.69 -13.70
C GLU A 63 -3.20 -11.19 -13.67
N GLN A 64 -3.72 -11.53 -12.50
CA GLN A 64 -5.09 -12.01 -12.34
C GLN A 64 -6.12 -10.88 -12.41
N TRP A 65 -5.71 -9.62 -12.25
CA TRP A 65 -6.64 -8.48 -12.23
C TRP A 65 -7.30 -8.26 -13.60
N PHE A 66 -6.63 -8.67 -14.68
CA PHE A 66 -7.13 -8.53 -16.05
C PHE A 66 -8.33 -9.44 -16.38
N ALA A 67 -8.68 -10.37 -15.48
CA ALA A 67 -9.86 -11.23 -15.60
C ALA A 67 -11.18 -10.45 -15.55
N THR A 68 -11.18 -9.21 -15.04
CA THR A 68 -12.37 -8.36 -14.98
C THR A 68 -12.09 -6.98 -15.58
N ALA A 69 -13.13 -6.31 -16.08
CA ALA A 69 -13.00 -4.94 -16.60
C ALA A 69 -12.51 -3.97 -15.51
N ALA A 70 -13.08 -4.05 -14.30
CA ALA A 70 -12.68 -3.20 -13.18
C ALA A 70 -11.23 -3.44 -12.72
N GLY A 71 -10.78 -4.70 -12.70
CA GLY A 71 -9.39 -5.03 -12.36
C GLY A 71 -8.40 -4.57 -13.43
N ARG A 72 -8.78 -4.64 -14.72
CA ARG A 72 -8.01 -4.07 -15.82
C ARG A 72 -7.87 -2.55 -15.69
N GLU A 73 -8.97 -1.84 -15.44
CA GLU A 73 -8.96 -0.39 -15.23
C GLU A 73 -8.07 0.00 -14.04
N LEU A 74 -8.16 -0.74 -12.93
CA LEU A 74 -7.32 -0.52 -11.76
C LEU A 74 -5.84 -0.72 -12.08
N SER A 75 -5.50 -1.76 -12.83
CA SER A 75 -4.11 -2.06 -13.22
C SER A 75 -3.54 -0.96 -14.12
N LEU A 76 -4.29 -0.53 -15.14
CA LEU A 76 -3.88 0.55 -16.05
C LEU A 76 -3.70 1.89 -15.31
N ALA A 77 -4.62 2.22 -14.39
CA ALA A 77 -4.52 3.43 -13.59
C ALA A 77 -3.30 3.40 -12.65
N LEU A 78 -3.00 2.24 -12.07
CA LEU A 78 -1.81 2.06 -11.23
C LEU A 78 -0.53 2.25 -12.06
N ASP A 79 -0.43 1.64 -13.23
CA ASP A 79 0.75 1.77 -14.10
C ASP A 79 0.97 3.23 -14.53
N ALA A 80 -0.10 3.95 -14.89
CA ALA A 80 -0.01 5.37 -15.23
C ALA A 80 0.55 6.21 -14.07
N LEU A 81 0.12 5.94 -12.83
CA LEU A 81 0.59 6.66 -11.64
C LEU A 81 2.01 6.25 -11.22
N MET A 82 2.42 5.02 -11.50
CA MET A 82 3.81 4.60 -11.33
C MET A 82 4.73 5.35 -12.28
N LEU A 83 4.33 5.48 -13.56
CA LEU A 83 5.08 6.23 -14.57
C LEU A 83 5.14 7.73 -14.27
N ASP A 84 4.08 8.31 -13.70
CA ASP A 84 4.05 9.72 -13.23
C ASP A 84 4.83 9.94 -11.92
N GLY A 85 5.35 8.87 -11.29
CA GLY A 85 6.05 8.94 -9.99
C GLY A 85 5.14 9.30 -8.81
N ARG A 86 3.82 9.21 -8.98
CA ARG A 86 2.82 9.47 -7.93
C ARG A 86 2.84 8.39 -6.87
N VAL A 87 2.94 7.14 -7.32
CA VAL A 87 3.03 5.98 -6.43
C VAL A 87 4.25 5.16 -6.78
N ARG A 88 4.78 4.44 -5.81
CA ARG A 88 5.91 3.52 -6.01
C ARG A 88 5.74 2.27 -5.17
N VAL A 89 6.41 1.20 -5.57
CA VAL A 89 6.48 -0.01 -4.75
C VAL A 89 7.11 0.33 -3.39
N ALA A 90 6.51 -0.18 -2.31
CA ALA A 90 7.04 -0.05 -0.96
C ALA A 90 8.43 -0.73 -0.85
N SER A 91 9.35 -0.13 -0.10
CA SER A 91 10.65 -0.75 0.17
C SER A 91 10.53 -1.80 1.27
N GLN A 92 11.47 -2.75 1.31
CA GLN A 92 11.50 -3.76 2.38
C GLN A 92 11.54 -3.12 3.77
N THR A 93 12.32 -2.05 3.94
CA THR A 93 12.40 -1.32 5.21
C THR A 93 11.06 -0.75 5.65
N GLU A 94 10.26 -0.20 4.72
CA GLU A 94 8.91 0.30 5.02
C GLU A 94 7.96 -0.83 5.44
N LEU A 95 8.09 -2.00 4.81
CA LEU A 95 7.29 -3.17 5.18
C LEU A 95 7.70 -3.73 6.55
N ASP A 96 8.99 -3.81 6.84
CA ASP A 96 9.52 -4.28 8.13
C ASP A 96 9.07 -3.37 9.28
N GLU A 97 9.02 -2.06 9.04
CA GLU A 97 8.50 -1.08 10.01
C GLU A 97 7.03 -1.34 10.33
N LEU A 98 6.21 -1.69 9.34
CA LEU A 98 4.77 -1.97 9.48
C LEU A 98 4.48 -3.38 10.00
N SER A 99 5.40 -4.32 9.83
CA SER A 99 5.28 -5.71 10.26
C SER A 99 5.60 -5.91 11.75
N LYS A 100 6.27 -4.95 12.38
CA LYS A 100 6.54 -5.02 13.82
C LYS A 100 5.24 -4.77 14.60
N PRO A 101 4.81 -5.70 15.48
CA PRO A 101 3.74 -5.40 16.42
C PRO A 101 4.14 -4.17 17.22
N GLU A 102 3.18 -3.28 17.47
CA GLU A 102 3.37 -2.17 18.40
C GLU A 102 3.74 -2.80 19.74
N LEU A 103 5.03 -2.81 20.08
CA LEU A 103 5.44 -3.07 21.45
C LEU A 103 4.81 -1.95 22.25
N LEU A 104 3.74 -2.27 22.97
CA LEU A 104 3.16 -1.39 23.96
C LEU A 104 4.31 -1.02 24.90
N ASP A 105 4.83 0.19 24.73
CA ASP A 105 5.77 0.82 25.65
C ASP A 105 4.95 1.17 26.90
N VAL A 106 4.62 0.15 27.69
CA VAL A 106 3.94 0.28 28.98
C VAL A 106 4.99 0.85 29.93
N ARG A 107 5.02 2.19 30.00
CA ARG A 107 5.68 2.92 31.08
C ARG A 107 4.78 2.99 32.31
#